data_AF-F3KF69-F1
#
_entry.id   AF-F3KF69-F1
#
_cell.length_a   1.000
_cell.length_b   1.000
_cell.length_c   1.000
_cell.angle_alpha   90.00
_cell.angle_beta   90.00
_cell.angle_gamma   90.00
#
_symmetry.space_group_name_H-M   'P 1'
#
loop_
_entity.id
_entity.type
_entity.pdbx_description
1 polymer ?
#
loop_
_entity_poly.entity_id
_entity_poly.type
_entity_poly.pdbx_seq_one_letter_code
_entity_poly.pdbx_strand_id
1 'polypeptide(L)'
;MPVGGGGYFRLYPYKFSKWAFSSINENEKRPAIFYFHPWEIDPDQPRQKGAGFKSTFRHYLNLSRMEKRITRLLEDFNWGRMDHIYLADTSHL
;
A
#
# COMPACT_ATOMS: atom_id res chain seq x y z
N MET A 1 7.82 -11.23 -1.89
CA MET A 1 7.78 -10.31 -0.72
C MET A 1 6.41 -9.65 -0.67
N PRO A 2 5.86 -9.34 0.52
CA PRO A 2 4.57 -8.65 0.62
C PRO A 2 4.73 -7.17 0.26
N VAL A 3 4.10 -6.76 -0.84
CA VAL A 3 4.22 -5.39 -1.39
C VAL A 3 2.89 -4.66 -1.50
N GLY A 4 1.75 -5.33 -1.30
CA GLY A 4 0.40 -4.78 -1.50
C GLY A 4 -0.08 -3.75 -0.48
N GLY A 5 0.81 -3.10 0.28
CA GLY A 5 0.46 -2.00 1.18
C GLY A 5 0.63 -2.30 2.68
N GLY A 6 -0.24 -1.68 3.48
CA GLY A 6 -0.29 -1.78 4.94
C GLY A 6 1.06 -1.59 5.65
N GLY A 7 1.30 -2.41 6.68
CA GLY A 7 2.48 -2.31 7.53
C GLY A 7 3.82 -2.41 6.78
N TYR A 8 3.88 -3.16 5.67
CA TYR A 8 5.10 -3.25 4.86
C TYR A 8 5.40 -1.97 4.09
N PHE A 9 4.37 -1.29 3.59
CA PHE A 9 4.53 0.02 2.93
C PHE A 9 4.96 1.11 3.91
N ARG A 10 4.55 1.03 5.18
CA ARG A 10 5.07 1.90 6.26
C ARG A 10 6.50 1.54 6.67
N LEU A 11 6.83 0.25 6.70
CA LEU A 11 8.15 -0.24 7.05
C LEU A 11 9.21 0.15 6.01
N TYR A 12 8.99 -0.17 4.74
CA TYR A 12 9.98 0.02 3.68
C TYR A 12 10.05 1.48 3.19
N PRO A 13 11.18 1.92 2.61
CA PRO A 13 11.24 3.19 1.88
C PRO A 13 10.30 3.16 0.66
N TYR A 14 9.65 4.29 0.35
CA TYR A 14 8.73 4.39 -0.80
C TYR A 14 9.36 3.92 -2.13
N LYS A 15 10.65 4.18 -2.36
CA LYS A 15 11.37 3.72 -3.55
C LYS A 15 11.28 2.20 -3.77
N PHE A 16 11.24 1.43 -2.68
CA PHE A 16 11.08 -0.01 -2.75
C PHE A 16 9.69 -0.40 -3.25
N SER A 17 8.64 0.23 -2.72
CA SER A 17 7.26 0.02 -3.16
C SER A 17 7.07 0.42 -4.62
N LYS A 18 7.63 1.56 -5.04
CA LYS A 18 7.62 2.00 -6.44
C LYS A 18 8.28 0.96 -7.35
N TRP A 19 9.50 0.53 -7.01
CA TRP A 19 10.20 -0.51 -7.77
C TRP A 19 9.39 -1.81 -7.89
N ALA A 20 8.79 -2.27 -6.79
CA ALA A 20 8.00 -3.49 -6.78
C ALA A 20 6.76 -3.38 -7.69
N PHE A 21 6.02 -2.27 -7.60
CA PHE A 21 4.84 -2.04 -8.44
C PHE A 21 5.21 -1.90 -9.92
N SER A 22 6.28 -1.14 -10.22
CA SER A 22 6.81 -1.03 -11.59
C SER A 22 7.22 -2.40 -12.14
N SER A 23 7.89 -3.25 -11.36
CA SER A 23 8.25 -4.61 -11.80
C SER A 23 7.01 -5.47 -12.10
N ILE A 24 5.95 -5.39 -11.29
CA ILE A 24 4.70 -6.13 -11.53
C ILE A 24 4.03 -5.65 -12.83
N ASN A 25 3.98 -4.33 -13.05
CA ASN A 25 3.35 -3.78 -14.25
C ASN A 25 4.20 -4.03 -15.52
N GLU A 26 5.52 -3.87 -15.43
CA GLU A 26 6.41 -3.88 -16.59
C GLU A 26 6.95 -5.27 -16.94
N ASN A 27 7.32 -6.08 -15.94
CA ASN A 27 7.92 -7.40 -16.18
C ASN A 27 6.86 -8.51 -16.17
N GLU A 28 5.94 -8.49 -15.20
CA GLU A 28 4.88 -9.51 -15.11
C GLU A 28 3.66 -9.18 -15.97
N LYS A 29 3.56 -7.95 -16.49
CA LYS A 29 2.43 -7.45 -17.28
C LYS A 29 1.09 -7.64 -16.58
N ARG A 30 1.07 -7.46 -15.25
CA ARG A 30 -0.11 -7.62 -14.41
C ARG A 30 -0.48 -6.34 -13.68
N PRO A 31 -1.77 -6.12 -13.38
CA PRO A 31 -2.19 -5.09 -12.45
C PRO A 31 -1.78 -5.45 -11.01
N ALA A 32 -1.45 -4.42 -10.23
CA ALA A 32 -1.13 -4.54 -8.80
C ALA A 32 -2.27 -3.96 -7.96
N ILE A 33 -2.49 -4.55 -6.77
CA ILE A 33 -3.47 -4.05 -5.80
C ILE A 33 -2.72 -3.48 -4.60
N PHE A 34 -3.15 -2.30 -4.16
CA PHE A 34 -2.69 -1.68 -2.94
C PHE A 34 -3.84 -1.56 -1.94
N TYR A 35 -3.60 -1.98 -0.70
CA TYR A 35 -4.57 -1.95 0.38
C TYR A 35 -3.90 -1.53 1.69
N PHE A 36 -4.62 -0.74 2.50
CA PHE A 36 -4.21 -0.33 3.84
C PHE A 36 -5.45 -0.06 4.68
N HIS A 37 -5.31 -0.11 6.01
CA HIS A 37 -6.41 0.21 6.90
C HIS A 37 -6.54 1.72 7.09
N PRO A 38 -7.75 2.27 7.31
CA PRO A 38 -7.93 3.71 7.53
C PRO A 38 -7.07 4.29 8.66
N TRP A 39 -6.82 3.52 9.73
CA TRP A 39 -5.95 3.99 10.81
C TRP A 39 -4.48 4.16 10.38
N GLU A 40 -4.04 3.55 9.28
CA GLU A 40 -2.65 3.63 8.84
C GLU A 40 -2.29 4.99 8.23
N ILE A 41 -3.28 5.80 7.83
CA ILE A 41 -3.09 7.18 7.33
C ILE A 41 -3.38 8.26 8.40
N ASP A 42 -3.81 7.86 9.60
CA ASP A 42 -4.11 8.78 10.70
C ASP A 42 -2.95 8.83 11.71
N PRO A 43 -2.04 9.82 11.64
CA PRO A 43 -0.95 9.96 12.60
C PRO A 43 -1.42 10.43 13.99
N ASP A 44 -2.60 11.04 14.07
CA ASP A 44 -3.14 11.66 15.29
C ASP A 44 -4.07 10.72 16.07
N GLN A 45 -4.22 9.48 15.60
CA GLN A 45 -5.02 8.46 16.26
C GLN A 45 -4.60 8.24 17.73
N PRO A 46 -5.56 7.87 18.61
CA PRO A 46 -5.26 7.59 20.01
C PRO A 46 -4.18 6.51 20.20
N ARG A 47 -3.28 6.75 21.16
CA ARG A 47 -2.26 5.77 21.55
C ARG A 47 -2.83 4.73 22.51
N GLN A 48 -2.83 3.47 22.09
CA GLN A 48 -3.29 2.35 22.90
C GLN A 48 -2.31 2.10 24.06
N LYS A 49 -2.84 2.02 25.28
CA LYS A 49 -2.08 1.75 26.50
C LYS A 49 -2.06 0.25 26.79
N GLY A 50 -1.01 -0.24 27.44
CA GLY A 50 -0.88 -1.65 27.82
C GLY A 50 -0.51 -2.60 26.68
N ALA A 51 -0.26 -2.08 25.46
CA ALA A 51 0.25 -2.87 24.35
C ALA A 51 1.76 -3.14 24.53
N GLY A 52 2.17 -4.39 24.33
CA GLY A 52 3.60 -4.76 24.36
C GLY A 52 4.39 -4.07 23.24
N PHE A 53 5.71 -3.91 23.45
CA PHE A 53 6.60 -3.14 22.57
C PHE A 53 6.49 -3.51 21.09
N LYS A 54 6.42 -4.81 20.76
CA LYS A 54 6.26 -5.29 19.37
C LYS A 54 4.95 -4.82 18.73
N SER A 55 3.86 -4.80 19.49
CA SER A 55 2.57 -4.33 19.00
C SER A 55 2.60 -2.83 18.75
N THR A 56 3.08 -2.08 19.74
CA THR A 56 3.23 -0.61 19.66
C THR A 56 4.11 -0.19 18.49
N PHE A 57 5.25 -0.86 18.28
CA PHE A 57 6.12 -0.59 17.15
C PHE A 57 5.40 -0.78 15.81
N ARG A 58 4.78 -1.94 15.56
CA ARG A 58 4.08 -2.22 14.30
C ARG A 58 2.88 -1.29 14.06
N HIS A 59 2.19 -0.90 15.13
CA HIS A 59 1.06 0.01 15.05
C HIS A 59 1.55 1.41 14.66
N TYR A 60 2.52 1.99 15.36
CA TYR A 60 2.85 3.40 15.20
C TYR A 60 4.01 3.71 14.23
N LEU A 61 4.68 2.70 13.68
CA LEU A 61 5.80 2.90 12.75
C LEU A 61 5.39 3.76 11.54
N ASN A 62 6.09 4.87 11.35
CA ASN A 62 6.03 5.74 10.16
C ASN A 62 4.61 6.22 9.76
N LEU A 63 3.65 6.32 10.69
CA LEU A 63 2.29 6.81 10.39
C LEU A 63 2.29 8.19 9.72
N SER A 64 3.10 9.13 10.24
CA SER A 64 3.21 10.48 9.68
C SER A 64 3.78 10.56 8.26
N ARG A 65 4.31 9.44 7.74
CA ARG A 65 4.81 9.36 6.35
C ARG A 65 3.79 8.78 5.39
N MET A 66 2.71 8.19 5.89
CA MET A 66 1.79 7.40 5.08
C MET A 66 1.10 8.27 4.02
N GLU A 67 0.51 9.40 4.43
CA GLU A 67 -0.20 10.32 3.55
C GLU A 67 0.67 10.75 2.35
N LYS A 68 1.83 11.35 2.61
CA LYS A 68 2.77 11.78 1.56
C LYS A 68 3.20 10.65 0.63
N ARG A 69 3.29 9.41 1.14
CA ARG A 69 3.66 8.25 0.31
C ARG A 69 2.49 7.76 -0.53
N ILE A 70 1.27 7.80 0.00
CA ILE A 70 0.04 7.50 -0.76
C ILE A 70 -0.12 8.53 -1.87
N THR A 71 0.06 9.83 -1.60
CA THR A 71 0.01 10.87 -2.65
C THR A 71 0.95 10.55 -3.80
N ARG A 72 2.21 10.22 -3.49
CA ARG A 72 3.19 9.82 -4.52
C ARG A 72 2.80 8.56 -5.26
N LEU A 73 2.25 7.57 -4.55
CA LEU A 73 1.79 6.32 -5.15
C LEU A 73 0.63 6.56 -6.13
N LEU A 74 -0.27 7.48 -5.79
CA LEU A 74 -1.38 7.90 -6.64
C LEU A 74 -0.91 8.68 -7.88
N GLU A 75 0.16 9.46 -7.76
CA GLU A 75 0.77 10.23 -8.86
C GLU A 75 1.64 9.35 -9.78
N ASP A 76 2.35 8.37 -9.23
CA ASP A 76 3.35 7.58 -9.97
C ASP A 76 2.74 6.44 -10.81
N PHE A 77 1.49 6.06 -10.59
CA PHE A 77 0.85 4.91 -11.22
C PHE A 77 -0.55 5.22 -11.74
N ASN A 78 -0.99 4.46 -12.75
CA ASN A 78 -2.36 4.54 -13.26
C ASN A 78 -3.29 3.67 -12.42
N TRP A 79 -4.36 4.28 -11.90
CA TRP A 79 -5.38 3.61 -11.09
C TRP A 79 -6.66 3.44 -11.90
N GLY A 80 -7.30 2.30 -11.72
CA GLY A 80 -8.57 1.99 -12.36
C GLY A 80 -9.49 1.23 -11.42
N ARG A 81 -10.74 1.06 -11.85
CA ARG A 81 -11.71 0.26 -11.10
C ARG A 81 -11.39 -1.23 -11.22
N MET A 82 -11.62 -1.96 -10.13
CA MET A 82 -11.31 -3.39 -10.05
C MET A 82 -12.01 -4.23 -11.13
N ASP A 83 -13.27 -3.92 -11.44
CA ASP A 83 -14.04 -4.60 -12.49
C ASP A 83 -13.43 -4.38 -13.88
N HIS A 84 -13.07 -3.14 -14.23
CA HIS A 84 -12.43 -2.85 -15.52
C HIS A 84 -11.06 -3.53 -15.66
N ILE A 85 -10.32 -3.68 -14.56
CA ILE A 85 -8.97 -4.24 -14.58
C ILE A 85 -8.99 -5.78 -14.61
N TYR A 86 -9.90 -6.43 -13.87
CA TYR A 86 -9.89 -7.88 -13.69
C TYR A 86 -11.03 -8.63 -14.40
N LEU A 87 -12.10 -7.95 -14.82
CA LEU A 87 -13.22 -8.57 -15.54
C LEU A 87 -13.22 -8.29 -17.04
N ALA A 88 -12.46 -7.32 -17.55
CA ALA A 88 -12.44 -6.99 -18.98
C ALA A 88 -12.09 -8.18 -19.90
N ASP A 89 -11.32 -9.14 -19.39
CA ASP A 89 -10.90 -10.36 -20.11
C ASP A 89 -11.96 -11.47 -20.14
N THR A 90 -13.11 -11.33 -19.47
CA THR A 90 -14.19 -12.34 -19.50
C THR A 90 -15.13 -12.23 -20.70
N SER A 91 -14.89 -11.27 -21.60
CA SER A 91 -15.74 -11.00 -22.77
C SER A 91 -15.48 -11.93 -23.97
N HIS A 92 -14.61 -12.94 -23.82
CA HIS A 92 -14.25 -13.90 -24.87
C HIS A 92 -14.60 -15.36 -24.52
N LEU A 93 -15.53 -15.59 -23.59
CA LEU A 93 -16.14 -16.90 -23.33
C LEU A 93 -17.61 -16.92 -23.75
#